data_AF-A0A348SY05-F1
#
_entry.id   AF-A0A348SY05-F1
#
_cell.length_a   1.000
_cell.length_b   1.000
_cell.length_c   1.000
_cell.angle_alpha   90.00
_cell.angle_beta   90.00
_cell.angle_gamma   90.00
#
_symmetry.space_group_name_H-M   'P 1'
#
loop_
_entity.id
_entity.type
_entity.pdbx_description
1 polymer ?
#
loop_
_entity_poly.entity_id
_entity_poly.type
_entity_poly.pdbx_seq_one_letter_code
_entity_poly.pdbx_strand_id
1 'polypeptide(L)'
;GVNGAGKSSLTGSLRAERTDLGIVVDPDQLTAQCGGDEYEGGKLAVQRIETALADGVNFTQETTLSGGYPKRLCRRAKQAGYFIRLYYVGLDTAEESLRRI
;
A
#
# COMPACT_ATOMS: atom_id res chain seq x y z
N GLY A 1 9.09 2.79 0.88
CA GLY A 1 9.67 3.95 1.58
C GLY A 1 9.13 4.06 2.98
N VAL A 2 9.83 4.79 3.85
CA VAL A 2 9.37 5.09 5.22
C VAL A 2 8.19 6.08 5.21
N ASN A 3 7.57 6.34 6.35
CA ASN A 3 6.55 7.40 6.49
C ASN A 3 7.19 8.79 6.25
N GLY A 4 6.42 9.77 5.80
CA GLY A 4 6.96 11.08 5.41
C GLY A 4 7.76 11.10 4.10
N ALA A 5 8.04 9.95 3.47
CA ALA A 5 8.81 9.88 2.22
C ALA A 5 8.07 10.39 0.97
N GLY A 6 6.76 10.69 1.04
CA GLY A 6 5.96 11.15 -0.12
C GLY A 6 5.33 10.03 -0.95
N LYS A 7 5.13 8.84 -0.36
CA LYS A 7 4.49 7.69 -1.01
C LYS A 7 3.06 8.00 -1.48
N SER A 8 2.24 8.60 -0.61
CA SER A 8 0.85 8.93 -0.92
C SER A 8 0.73 9.97 -2.04
N SER A 9 1.69 10.91 -2.11
CA SER A 9 1.78 11.86 -3.23
C SER A 9 2.05 11.15 -4.56
N LEU A 10 2.99 10.19 -4.59
CA LEU A 10 3.24 9.38 -5.77
C LEU A 10 2.01 8.55 -6.16
N THR A 11 1.34 7.92 -5.19
CA THR A 11 0.09 7.20 -5.43
C THR A 11 -0.96 8.11 -6.08
N GLY A 12 -1.08 9.36 -5.63
CA GLY A 12 -1.95 10.37 -6.23
C GLY A 12 -1.63 10.66 -7.69
N SER A 13 -0.36 10.91 -8.01
CA SER A 13 0.10 11.13 -9.39
C SER A 13 -0.15 9.91 -10.29
N LEU A 14 0.14 8.71 -9.79
CA LEU A 14 -0.09 7.48 -10.53
C LEU A 14 -1.58 7.28 -10.85
N ARG A 15 -2.50 7.66 -9.96
CA ARG A 15 -3.95 7.59 -10.22
C ARG A 15 -4.40 8.51 -11.34
N ALA A 16 -3.73 9.64 -11.54
CA ALA A 16 -4.04 10.57 -12.62
C ALA A 16 -3.53 10.06 -13.98
N GLU A 17 -2.41 9.34 -13.99
CA GLU A 17 -1.74 8.90 -15.22
C GLU A 17 -2.07 7.46 -15.63
N ARG A 18 -2.58 6.65 -14.70
CA ARG A 18 -2.76 5.21 -14.90
C ARG A 18 -4.16 4.73 -14.57
N THR A 19 -4.65 3.81 -15.38
CA THR A 19 -5.94 3.13 -15.21
C THR A 19 -5.81 1.72 -14.64
N ASP A 20 -4.59 1.18 -14.53
CA ASP A 20 -4.31 -0.21 -14.12
C ASP A 20 -4.05 -0.39 -12.61
N LEU A 21 -4.20 0.65 -11.79
CA LEU A 21 -3.90 0.59 -10.36
C LEU A 21 -4.90 -0.24 -9.54
N GLY A 22 -6.11 -0.44 -10.07
CA GLY A 22 -7.16 -1.21 -9.42
C GLY A 22 -7.58 -0.64 -8.05
N ILE A 23 -7.83 -1.51 -7.08
CA ILE A 23 -8.22 -1.11 -5.72
C ILE A 23 -7.00 -0.56 -4.98
N VAL A 24 -7.01 0.74 -4.67
CA VAL A 24 -5.97 1.37 -3.86
C VAL A 24 -6.30 1.16 -2.38
N VAL A 25 -5.39 0.48 -1.67
CA VAL A 25 -5.49 0.20 -0.24
C VAL A 25 -4.42 1.02 0.48
N ASP A 26 -4.90 2.05 1.17
CA ASP A 26 -4.11 2.95 2.02
C ASP A 26 -4.50 2.71 3.49
N PRO A 27 -3.64 2.10 4.31
CA PRO A 27 -3.92 1.82 5.71
C PRO A 27 -4.30 3.08 6.52
N ASP A 28 -3.68 4.23 6.26
CA ASP A 28 -3.91 5.44 7.04
C ASP A 28 -5.32 5.99 6.78
N GLN A 29 -5.78 5.95 5.51
CA GLN A 29 -7.16 6.30 5.16
C GLN A 29 -8.17 5.35 5.78
N LEU A 30 -7.86 4.05 5.87
CA LEU A 30 -8.76 3.06 6.45
C LEU A 30 -8.84 3.20 7.96
N THR A 31 -7.72 3.45 8.64
CA THR A 31 -7.70 3.79 10.07
C THR A 31 -8.54 5.03 10.36
N ALA A 32 -8.44 6.08 9.53
CA ALA A 32 -9.29 7.26 9.68
C ALA A 32 -10.80 6.93 9.50
N GLN A 33 -11.16 6.05 8.55
CA GLN A 33 -12.53 5.56 8.38
C GLN A 33 -13.02 4.72 9.56
N CYS A 34 -12.11 4.05 10.27
CA CYS A 34 -12.36 3.29 11.49
C CYS A 34 -12.29 4.16 12.76
N GLY A 35 -12.40 5.48 12.65
CA GLY A 35 -12.41 6.38 13.81
C GLY A 35 -11.05 6.54 14.49
N GLY A 36 -9.95 6.24 13.80
CA GLY A 36 -8.59 6.29 14.33
C GLY A 36 -8.11 4.98 14.96
N ASP A 37 -8.90 3.91 14.90
CA ASP A 37 -8.47 2.58 15.36
C ASP A 37 -7.49 1.95 14.35
N GLU A 38 -6.21 1.94 14.71
CA GLU A 38 -5.13 1.36 13.90
C GLU A 38 -5.33 -0.13 13.65
N TYR A 39 -5.87 -0.87 14.63
CA TYR A 39 -6.07 -2.31 14.53
C TYR A 39 -7.20 -2.63 13.56
N GLU A 40 -8.36 -1.98 13.70
CA GLU A 40 -9.49 -2.19 12.78
C GLU A 40 -9.16 -1.67 11.38
N GLY A 41 -8.46 -0.53 11.25
CA GLY A 41 -7.98 -0.03 9.96
C GLY A 41 -7.03 -1.01 9.26
N GLY A 42 -6.06 -1.56 10.00
CA GLY A 42 -5.14 -2.57 9.49
C GLY A 42 -5.83 -3.87 9.09
N LYS A 43 -6.80 -4.34 9.88
CA LYS A 43 -7.61 -5.53 9.57
C LYS A 43 -8.43 -5.33 8.29
N LEU A 44 -9.06 -4.16 8.14
CA LEU A 44 -9.82 -3.81 6.94
C LEU A 44 -8.90 -3.71 5.71
N ALA A 45 -7.68 -3.18 5.86
CA ALA A 45 -6.69 -3.12 4.79
C ALA A 45 -6.32 -4.53 4.29
N VAL A 46 -6.00 -5.45 5.21
CA VAL A 46 -5.72 -6.84 4.87
C VAL A 46 -6.93 -7.50 4.22
N GLN A 47 -8.13 -7.32 4.78
CA GLN A 47 -9.34 -7.89 4.20
C GLN A 47 -9.56 -7.45 2.75
N ARG A 48 -9.42 -6.16 2.44
CA ARG A 48 -9.60 -5.65 1.06
C ARG A 48 -8.57 -6.24 0.09
N ILE A 49 -7.32 -6.38 0.51
CA ILE A 49 -6.26 -6.99 -0.29
C ILE A 49 -6.57 -8.47 -0.56
N GLU A 50 -6.96 -9.22 0.47
CA GLU A 50 -7.25 -10.65 0.35
C GLU A 50 -8.47 -10.90 -0.55
N THR A 51 -9.52 -10.08 -0.43
CA THR A 51 -10.68 -10.13 -1.33
C THR A 51 -10.28 -9.82 -2.77
N ALA A 52 -9.53 -8.73 -3.02
CA ALA A 52 -9.09 -8.38 -4.37
C ALA A 52 -8.25 -9.50 -5.01
N LEU A 53 -7.33 -10.08 -4.23
CA LEU A 53 -6.50 -11.19 -4.68
C LEU A 53 -7.35 -12.42 -5.04
N ALA A 54 -8.33 -12.78 -4.20
CA ALA A 54 -9.22 -13.91 -4.44
C ALA A 54 -10.12 -13.72 -5.66
N ASP A 55 -10.59 -12.48 -5.88
CA ASP A 55 -11.47 -12.13 -7.01
C ASP A 55 -10.72 -11.92 -8.33
N GLY A 56 -9.38 -11.98 -8.32
CA GLY A 56 -8.59 -11.73 -9.54
C GLY A 56 -8.56 -10.26 -9.95
N VAL A 57 -8.85 -9.34 -9.03
CA VAL A 57 -8.94 -7.90 -9.28
C VAL A 57 -7.60 -7.22 -9.00
N ASN A 58 -7.16 -6.34 -9.90
CA ASN A 58 -5.95 -5.54 -9.68
C ASN A 58 -6.06 -4.71 -8.40
N PHE A 59 -4.96 -4.60 -7.65
CA PHE A 59 -4.89 -3.77 -6.45
C PHE A 59 -3.51 -3.13 -6.28
N THR A 60 -3.50 -2.00 -5.59
CA THR A 60 -2.30 -1.27 -5.18
C THR A 60 -2.31 -1.15 -3.68
N GLN A 61 -1.22 -1.57 -3.03
CA GLN A 61 -1.05 -1.43 -1.58
C GLN A 61 0.01 -0.38 -1.28
N GLU A 62 -0.35 0.65 -0.51
CA GLU A 62 0.65 1.48 0.13
C GLU A 62 1.19 0.76 1.37
N THR A 63 2.51 0.60 1.45
CA THR A 63 3.16 -0.10 2.57
C THR A 63 4.59 0.42 2.77
N THR A 64 5.06 0.36 4.01
CA THR A 64 6.46 0.60 4.36
C THR A 64 7.36 -0.61 4.10
N LEU A 65 6.80 -1.73 3.60
CA LEU A 65 7.48 -3.03 3.44
C LEU A 65 8.03 -3.61 4.74
N SER A 66 7.57 -3.09 5.88
CA SER A 66 7.89 -3.65 7.19
C SER A 66 7.15 -4.99 7.40
N GLY A 67 7.81 -5.92 8.09
CA GLY A 67 7.24 -7.23 8.39
C GLY A 67 7.16 -8.20 7.21
N GLY A 68 6.65 -9.40 7.48
CA GLY A 68 6.66 -10.52 6.52
C GLY A 68 5.48 -10.56 5.54
N TYR A 69 4.41 -9.79 5.77
CA TYR A 69 3.17 -9.89 4.99
C TYR A 69 3.34 -9.49 3.52
N PRO A 70 3.92 -8.34 3.15
CA PRO A 70 4.06 -7.93 1.75
C PRO A 70 4.82 -8.97 0.91
N LYS A 71 5.84 -9.61 1.49
CA LYS A 71 6.60 -10.69 0.83
C LYS A 71 5.74 -11.92 0.55
N ARG A 72 4.91 -12.35 1.51
CA ARG A 72 3.99 -13.48 1.33
C ARG A 72 2.89 -13.16 0.31
N LEU A 73 2.34 -11.95 0.37
CA LEU A 73 1.35 -11.46 -0.57
C LEU A 73 1.90 -11.48 -2.00
N CYS A 74 3.10 -10.93 -2.23
CA CYS A 74 3.74 -10.94 -3.54
C CYS A 74 3.92 -12.37 -4.10
N ARG A 75 4.30 -13.33 -3.25
CA ARG A 75 4.43 -14.74 -3.70
C ARG A 75 3.09 -15.31 -4.17
N ARG A 76 2.03 -15.08 -3.40
CA ARG A 76 0.67 -15.53 -3.73
C ARG A 76 0.13 -14.86 -4.99
N ALA A 77 0.33 -13.54 -5.11
CA ALA A 77 -0.05 -12.80 -6.31
C ALA A 77 0.66 -13.32 -7.57
N LYS A 78 1.97 -13.60 -7.51
CA LYS A 78 2.68 -14.23 -8.64
C LYS A 78 2.11 -15.60 -9.01
N GLN A 79 1.78 -16.43 -8.02
CA GLN A 79 1.17 -17.74 -8.24
C GLN A 79 -0.22 -17.62 -8.88
N ALA A 80 -0.96 -16.56 -8.58
CA ALA A 80 -2.24 -16.23 -9.19
C ALA A 80 -2.12 -15.53 -10.57
N GLY A 81 -0.90 -15.40 -11.13
CA GLY A 81 -0.68 -14.83 -12.47
C GLY A 81 -0.55 -13.30 -12.52
N TYR A 82 -0.45 -12.62 -11.38
CA TYR A 82 -0.29 -11.16 -11.35
C TYR A 82 1.11 -10.74 -11.81
N PHE A 83 1.15 -9.65 -12.58
CA PHE A 83 2.35 -8.86 -12.75
C PHE A 83 2.55 -7.94 -11.54
N ILE A 84 3.72 -8.00 -10.90
CA ILE A 84 4.01 -7.21 -9.70
C ILE A 84 4.89 -6.02 -10.06
N ARG A 85 4.43 -4.82 -9.70
CA ARG A 85 5.19 -3.57 -9.83
C ARG A 85 5.47 -3.00 -8.44
N LEU A 86 6.74 -2.65 -8.19
CA LEU A 86 7.16 -1.99 -6.95
C LEU A 86 7.56 -0.55 -7.25
N TYR A 87 6.86 0.40 -6.62
CA TYR A 87 7.29 1.80 -6.56
C TYR A 87 7.91 2.05 -5.19
N TYR A 88 9.20 2.39 -5.16
CA TYR A 88 9.91 2.71 -3.93
C TYR A 88 10.27 4.19 -3.91
N VAL A 89 9.74 4.92 -2.92
CA VAL A 89 10.10 6.32 -2.67
C VAL A 89 11.07 6.36 -1.49
N GLY A 90 12.22 6.99 -1.70
CA GLY A 90 13.25 7.24 -0.69
C GLY A 90 13.60 8.72 -0.63
N LEU A 91 14.12 9.14 0.51
CA LEU A 91 14.71 10.46 0.73
C LEU A 91 16.21 10.30 0.97
N ASP A 92 16.95 11.40 0.85
CA ASP A 92 18.41 11.42 0.99
C ASP A 92 18.87 11.05 2.41
N THR A 93 18.10 11.45 3.44
CA THR A 93 18.38 11.14 4.85
C THR A 93 17.13 10.72 5.62
N ALA A 94 17.34 10.04 6.75
CA ALA A 94 16.26 9.64 7.66
C ALA A 94 15.66 10.86 8.40
N GLU A 95 16.48 11.86 8.72
CA GLU A 95 16.04 13.11 9.36
C GLU A 95 14.99 13.84 8.52
N GLU A 96 15.12 13.82 7.19
CA GLU A 96 14.17 14.47 6.30
C GLU A 96 12.80 13.78 6.30
N SER A 97 12.76 12.46 6.51
CA SER A 97 11.52 11.71 6.72
C SER A 97 10.87 12.07 8.05
N LEU A 98 11.65 12.17 9.14
CA LEU A 98 11.14 12.49 10.48
C LEU A 98 10.54 13.89 10.58
N ARG A 99 11.08 14.87 9.87
CA ARG A 99 10.52 16.25 9.84
C ARG A 99 9.13 16.35 9.20
N ARG A 100 8.69 15.31 8.49
CA ARG A 100 7.46 15.29 7.67
C ARG A 100 6.37 14.39 8.26
N ILE A 101 6.60 13.79 9.43
CA ILE A 101 5.66 12.98 10.20
C ILE A 101 5.23 13.81 11.40
#